data_AF-A0A2I0WIY2-F1
#
_entry.id   AF-A0A2I0WIY2-F1
#
_cell.length_a   1.000
_cell.length_b   1.000
_cell.length_c   1.000
_cell.angle_alpha   90.00
_cell.angle_beta   90.00
_cell.angle_gamma   90.00
#
_symmetry.space_group_name_H-M   'P 1'
#
loop_
_entity.id
_entity.type
_entity.pdbx_description
1 polymer ?
#
loop_
_entity_poly.entity_id
_entity_poly.type
_entity_poly.pdbx_seq_one_letter_code
_entity_poly.pdbx_strand_id
1 'polypeptide(L)' 'MIFCDLCLREIELGNRSTTHFNKEGWTNLIKNFYEKTGREYDRVQLKNKWDQLKKDWKLWKELKRGST' A
#
# COMPACT_ATOMS: atom_id res chain seq x y z
N MET A 1 -0.36 11.68 -1.75
CA MET A 1 -0.74 10.38 -2.34
C MET A 1 0.46 9.51 -2.74
N ILE A 2 1.69 9.82 -2.32
CA ILE A 2 2.92 9.09 -2.74
C ILE A 2 2.92 7.62 -2.35
N PHE A 3 2.44 7.28 -1.15
CA PHE A 3 2.41 5.89 -0.69
C PHE A 3 1.50 5.00 -1.54
N CYS A 4 0.32 5.50 -1.94
CA CYS A 4 -0.63 4.71 -2.72
C CYS A 4 -0.10 4.42 -4.13
N ASP A 5 0.53 5.43 -4.74
CA ASP A 5 1.18 5.32 -6.05
C ASP A 5 2.32 4.28 -6.03
N LEU A 6 3.20 4.34 -5.02
CA LEU A 6 4.26 3.34 -4.84
C LEU A 6 3.70 1.94 -4.62
N CYS A 7 2.63 1.82 -3.84
CA CYS A 7 1.95 0.54 -3.63
C CYS A 7 1.37 -0.02 -4.94
N LEU A 8 0.77 0.83 -5.78
CA LEU A 8 0.23 0.43 -7.08
C LEU A 8 1.35 -0.06 -8.00
N ARG A 9 2.46 0.68 -8.08
CA ARG A 9 3.61 0.30 -8.89
C ARG A 9 4.19 -1.07 -8.50
N GLU A 10 4.36 -1.33 -7.21
CA GLU A 10 4.83 -2.66 -6.76
C GLU A 10 3.82 -3.78 -7.02
N ILE A 11 2.51 -3.47 -7.06
CA ILE A 11 1.48 -4.44 -7.46
C ILE A 11 1.62 -4.75 -8.96
N GLU A 12 1.80 -3.73 -9.80
CA GLU A 12 2.00 -3.89 -11.26
C GLU A 12 3.27 -4.68 -11.57
N LEU A 13 4.32 -4.53 -10.76
CA LEU A 13 5.56 -5.31 -10.85
C LEU A 13 5.41 -6.77 -10.36
N GLY A 14 4.23 -7.16 -9.87
CA GLY A 14 3.99 -8.52 -9.38
C GLY A 14 4.54 -8.81 -7.98
N ASN A 15 5.04 -7.79 -7.27
CA ASN A 15 5.57 -7.93 -5.91
C ASN A 15 4.50 -8.14 -4.84
N ARG A 16 3.24 -8.29 -5.26
CA ARG A 16 2.11 -8.70 -4.43
C ARG A 16 1.52 -10.01 -4.95
N SER A 17 2.11 -11.12 -4.53
CA SER A 17 1.72 -12.47 -5.00
C SER A 17 0.29 -12.86 -4.62
N THR A 18 -0.23 -12.33 -3.51
CA THR A 18 -1.61 -12.59 -3.04
C THR A 18 -2.21 -11.34 -2.36
N THR A 19 -2.30 -11.35 -1.03
CA THR A 19 -2.93 -10.31 -0.22
C THR A 19 -1.93 -9.31 0.35
N HIS A 20 -0.63 -9.62 0.26
CA HIS A 20 0.46 -8.83 0.85
C HIS A 20 1.63 -8.67 -0.12
N PHE A 21 2.40 -7.60 0.05
CA PHE A 21 3.69 -7.43 -0.61
C PHE A 21 4.68 -8.48 -0.08
N ASN A 22 5.47 -9.03 -1.00
CA ASN A 22 6.59 -9.91 -0.69
C ASN A 22 7.74 -9.10 -0.01
N LYS A 23 8.84 -9.77 0.35
CA LYS A 23 9.97 -9.10 1.04
C LYS A 23 10.55 -7.96 0.19
N GLU A 24 10.73 -8.21 -1.11
CA GLU A 24 11.27 -7.22 -2.06
C GLU A 24 10.36 -6.01 -2.21
N GLY A 25 9.06 -6.22 -2.35
CA GLY A 25 8.06 -5.16 -2.46
C GLY A 25 8.03 -4.27 -1.21
N TRP A 26 8.18 -4.83 -0.01
CA TRP A 26 8.32 -4.02 1.20
C TRP A 26 9.62 -3.22 1.23
N THR A 27 10.74 -3.82 0.84
CA THR A 27 12.03 -3.13 0.77
C THR A 27 12.00 -1.98 -0.23
N ASN A 28 11.45 -2.22 -1.42
CA ASN A 28 11.28 -1.21 -2.46
C ASN A 28 10.34 -0.09 -2.02
N LEU A 29 9.22 -0.43 -1.37
CA LEU A 29 8.29 0.56 -0.83
C LEU A 29 8.95 1.48 0.18
N ILE A 30 9.67 0.93 1.16
CA ILE A 30 10.34 1.72 2.20
C ILE A 30 11.39 2.64 1.56
N LYS A 31 12.23 2.08 0.68
CA LYS A 31 13.30 2.82 0.01
C LYS A 31 12.73 3.96 -0.86
N ASN A 32 11.81 3.65 -1.77
CA ASN A 32 11.22 4.66 -2.65
C ASN A 32 10.40 5.70 -1.87
N PHE A 33 9.75 5.29 -0.78
CA PHE A 33 9.01 6.22 0.06
C PHE A 33 9.96 7.20 0.76
N TYR A 34 11.09 6.71 1.28
CA TYR A 34 12.15 7.57 1.81
C TYR A 34 12.72 8.50 0.73
N GLU A 35 13.08 7.99 -0.44
CA GLU A 35 13.64 8.80 -1.53
C GLU A 35 12.67 9.91 -2.00
N LYS A 36 11.36 9.65 -2.02
CA LYS A 36 10.36 10.63 -2.47
C LYS A 36 9.92 11.62 -1.39
N THR A 37 10.02 11.26 -0.12
CA THR A 37 9.46 12.08 0.98
C THR A 37 10.51 12.60 1.95
N GLY A 38 11.72 12.06 1.92
CA GLY A 38 12.78 12.30 2.90
C GLY A 38 12.47 11.77 4.31
N ARG A 39 11.39 10.99 4.47
CA ARG A 39 10.94 10.52 5.79
C ARG A 39 11.23 9.05 5.95
N GLU A 40 11.93 8.71 7.02
CA GLU A 40 12.15 7.32 7.42
C GLU A 40 10.90 6.79 8.09
N TYR A 41 10.37 5.70 7.52
CA TYR A 41 9.27 4.95 8.11
C TYR A 41 9.69 3.51 8.23
N ASP A 42 9.37 2.92 9.38
CA ASP A 42 9.57 1.50 9.58
C ASP A 42 8.55 0.70 8.75
N ARG A 43 8.93 -0.53 8.40
CA ARG A 43 8.07 -1.48 7.72
C ARG A 43 6.71 -1.64 8.41
N VAL A 44 6.69 -1.68 9.75
CA VAL A 44 5.46 -1.84 10.54
C VAL A 44 4.53 -0.64 10.35
N GLN A 45 5.08 0.58 10.27
CA GLN A 45 4.27 1.79 10.06
C GLN A 45 3.61 1.78 8.68
N LEU A 46 4.38 1.47 7.63
CA LEU A 46 3.84 1.37 6.27
C LEU A 46 2.86 0.21 6.13
N LYS A 47 3.10 -0.91 6.82
CA LYS A 47 2.16 -2.04 6.88
C LYS A 47 0.85 -1.66 7.54
N ASN A 48 0.88 -0.94 8.66
CA ASN A 48 -0.33 -0.45 9.33
C ASN A 48 -1.11 0.51 8.44
N LYS A 49 -0.40 1.41 7.73
CA LYS A 49 -1.03 2.32 6.77
C LYS A 49 -1.69 1.55 5.62
N TRP A 50 -1.02 0.54 5.08
CA TRP A 50 -1.58 -0.33 4.04
C TRP A 50 -2.81 -1.11 4.52
N ASP A 51 -2.79 -1.62 5.76
CA ASP A 51 -3.94 -2.32 6.31
C ASP A 51 -5.17 -1.41 6.46
N GLN A 52 -4.96 -0.19 6.93
CA GLN A 52 -6.00 0.82 7.01
C GLN A 52 -6.58 1.15 5.63
N LEU A 53 -5.72 1.36 4.62
CA LEU A 53 -6.17 1.62 3.25
C LEU A 53 -7.04 0.50 2.67
N LYS A 54 -6.72 -0.78 2.96
CA LYS A 54 -7.58 -1.90 2.55
C LYS A 54 -8.94 -1.86 3.23
N LYS A 55 -9.00 -1.50 4.52
CA LYS A 55 -10.27 -1.37 5.25
C LYS A 55 -11.12 -0.25 4.67
N ASP A 56 -10.51 0.91 4.44
CA ASP A 56 -11.19 2.07 3.84
C ASP A 56 -11.69 1.74 2.43
N TRP A 57 -10.89 1.05 1.61
CA TRP A 57 -11.31 0.61 0.28
C TRP A 57 -12.46 -0.42 0.32
N LYS A 58 -12.41 -1.37 1.26
CA LYS A 58 -13.50 -2.33 1.46
C LYS A 58 -14.78 -1.61 1.86
N LEU A 59 -14.71 -0.68 2.82
CA LEU A 59 -15.86 0.12 3.23
C LEU A 59 -16.42 0.94 2.06
N TRP A 60 -15.55 1.62 1.30
CA TRP A 60 -15.96 2.36 0.11
C TRP A 60 -16.66 1.47 -0.93
N LYS A 61 -16.14 0.25 -1.16
CA LYS A 61 -16.74 -0.72 -2.09
C LYS A 61 -18.13 -1.17 -1.62
N GLU A 62 -18.30 -1.42 -0.33
CA GLU A 62 -19.59 -1.82 0.24
C GLU A 62 -20.61 -0.67 0.20
N LEU A 63 -20.20 0.56 0.54
CA LEU A 63 -21.04 1.75 0.40
C LEU A 63 -21.49 1.97 -1.06
N LYS A 64 -20.58 1.77 -2.02
CA LYS A 64 -20.91 1.83 -3.45
C LYS A 64 -21.88 0.73 -3.90
N ARG A 65 -21.81 -0.47 -3.32
CA ARG A 65 -22.71 -1.59 -3.63
C ARG A 65 -24.09 -1.46 -2.97
N GLY A 66 -24.18 -0.84 -1.80
CA GLY A 66 -25.44 -0.58 -1.09
C GLY A 66 -26.19 0.68 -1.55
N SER A 67 -25.68 1.40 -2.55
CA SER A 67 -26.32 2.60 -3.12
C SER A 67 -27.02 2.33 -4.46
N THR A 68 -27.50 1.10 -4.68
CA THR A 68 -28.38 0.72 -5.80
C THR A 68 -29.68 0.17 -5.25
#